data_AF-A0A0F9BPR1-F1
#
_entry.id   AF-A0A0F9BPR1-F1
#
_cell.length_a   1.000
_cell.length_b   1.000
_cell.length_c   1.000
_cell.angle_alpha   90.00
_cell.angle_beta   90.00
_cell.angle_gamma   90.00
#
_symmetry.space_group_name_H-M   'P 1'
#
loop_
_entity.id
_entity.type
_entity.pdbx_description
1 polymer ?
#
loop_
_entity_poly.entity_id
_entity_poly.type
_entity_poly.pdbx_seq_one_letter_code
_entity_poly.pdbx_strand_id
1 'polypeptide(L)'
;MKRVIIESPYAAANGHTVAEHEVYARRCMSDSLARGEAPLASHLLYTQPGILDDTDPDERKRGIDAGFVWMRFADLVAVYID
;
A
#
# COMPACT_ATOMS: atom_id res chain seq x y z
N MET A 1 -18.10 -8.55 0.61
CA MET A 1 -16.91 -7.84 1.11
C MET A 1 -16.34 -7.06 -0.07
N LYS A 2 -16.15 -5.74 0.06
CA LYS A 2 -15.61 -4.90 -1.03
C LYS A 2 -14.11 -5.12 -1.18
N ARG A 3 -13.60 -5.21 -2.41
CA ARG A 3 -12.16 -5.22 -2.72
C ARG A 3 -11.66 -3.78 -2.66
N VAL A 4 -10.74 -3.50 -1.74
CA VAL A 4 -10.30 -2.12 -1.48
C VAL A 4 -8.80 -2.03 -1.73
N ILE A 5 -8.38 -1.09 -2.59
CA ILE A 5 -6.97 -0.69 -2.60
C ILE A 5 -6.77 0.33 -1.50
N ILE A 6 -5.78 0.09 -0.65
CA ILE A 6 -5.35 1.04 0.38
C ILE A 6 -4.16 1.81 -0.18
N GLU A 7 -4.23 3.14 -0.10
CA GLU A 7 -3.13 4.05 -0.40
C GLU A 7 -2.80 4.86 0.87
N SER A 8 -1.53 4.91 1.22
CA SER A 8 -0.99 5.71 2.32
C SER A 8 0.45 6.11 2.00
N PRO A 9 1.04 7.08 2.71
CA PRO A 9 2.48 7.36 2.58
C PRO A 9 3.31 6.09 2.85
N TYR A 10 4.45 5.97 2.14
CA TYR A 10 5.44 4.90 2.35
C TYR A 10 6.84 5.50 2.53
N ALA A 11 7.35 6.19 1.51
CA ALA A 11 8.68 6.82 1.54
C ALA A 11 8.83 7.80 2.70
N ALA A 12 10.04 7.93 3.24
CA ALA A 12 10.33 8.92 4.28
C ALA A 12 10.04 10.33 3.74
N ALA A 13 9.12 11.04 4.40
CA ALA A 13 8.63 12.35 3.97
C ALA A 13 8.02 13.08 5.18
N ASN A 14 7.96 14.41 5.11
CA ASN A 14 7.27 15.25 6.12
C ASN A 14 7.71 15.00 7.58
N GLY A 15 8.97 14.63 7.79
CA GLY A 15 9.51 14.34 9.13
C GLY A 15 9.24 12.92 9.64
N HIS A 16 8.61 12.06 8.82
CA HIS A 16 8.36 10.65 9.13
C HIS A 16 9.33 9.72 8.42
N THR A 17 9.64 8.62 9.09
CA THR A 17 10.44 7.51 8.60
C THR A 17 9.59 6.48 7.86
N VAL A 18 10.24 5.63 7.05
CA VAL A 18 9.56 4.49 6.40
C VAL A 18 8.91 3.58 7.44
N ALA A 19 9.58 3.32 8.57
CA ALA A 19 9.04 2.47 9.63
C ALA A 19 7.74 3.02 10.24
N GLU A 20 7.64 4.34 10.43
CA GLU A 20 6.41 4.98 10.91
C GLU A 20 5.29 4.86 9.87
N HIS A 21 5.59 5.05 8.60
CA HIS A 21 4.63 4.84 7.50
C HIS A 21 4.19 3.38 7.36
N GLU A 22 5.07 2.40 7.59
CA GLU A 22 4.69 0.97 7.60
C GLU A 22 3.75 0.63 8.77
N VAL A 23 3.99 1.23 9.95
CA VAL A 23 3.06 1.11 11.08
C VAL A 23 1.71 1.72 10.71
N TYR A 24 1.70 2.90 10.09
CA TYR A 24 0.49 3.57 9.66
C TYR A 24 -0.29 2.76 8.60
N ALA A 25 0.38 2.29 7.54
CA ALA A 25 -0.23 1.46 6.49
C ALA A 25 -0.87 0.17 7.05
N ARG A 26 -0.23 -0.46 8.04
CA ARG A 26 -0.81 -1.62 8.76
C ARG A 26 -2.07 -1.24 9.56
N ARG A 27 -2.12 -0.04 10.14
CA ARG A 27 -3.33 0.48 10.80
C ARG A 27 -4.45 0.75 9.80
N CYS A 28 -4.15 1.30 8.62
CA CYS A 28 -5.12 1.48 7.53
C CYS A 28 -5.71 0.14 7.08
N MET A 29 -4.87 -0.89 6.89
CA MET A 29 -5.31 -2.25 6.57
C MET A 29 -6.23 -2.82 7.66
N SER A 30 -5.88 -2.64 8.93
CA SER A 30 -6.67 -3.08 10.08
C SER A 30 -8.04 -2.38 10.15
N ASP A 31 -8.08 -1.06 9.91
CA ASP A 31 -9.32 -0.28 9.84
C ASP A 31 -10.24 -0.78 8.72
N SER A 32 -9.71 -1.00 7.51
CA SER A 32 -10.51 -1.53 6.39
C SER A 32 -11.04 -2.94 6.66
N LEU A 33 -10.22 -3.83 7.25
CA LEU A 33 -10.69 -5.15 7.69
C LEU A 33 -11.81 -5.05 8.72
N ALA A 34 -11.70 -4.14 9.70
CA ALA A 34 -12.74 -3.92 10.72
C ALA A 34 -14.06 -3.40 10.13
N ARG A 35 -14.03 -2.77 8.95
CA ARG A 35 -15.23 -2.35 8.18
C ARG A 35 -15.86 -3.49 7.36
N GLY A 36 -15.30 -4.70 7.39
CA GLY A 36 -15.79 -5.84 6.61
C GLY A 36 -15.42 -5.75 5.12
N GLU A 37 -14.28 -5.13 4.83
CA GLU A 37 -13.69 -4.99 3.50
C GLU A 37 -12.52 -5.98 3.30
N ALA A 38 -12.10 -6.17 2.05
CA ALA A 38 -10.94 -6.98 1.65
C ALA A 38 -9.85 -6.04 1.11
N PRO A 39 -8.99 -5.49 1.99
CA PRO A 39 -7.98 -4.52 1.58
C PRO A 39 -6.74 -5.17 0.95
N LEU A 40 -6.11 -4.43 0.03
CA LEU A 40 -4.79 -4.71 -0.54
C LEU A 40 -3.98 -3.40 -0.62
N ALA A 41 -2.80 -3.38 -0.02
CA ALA A 41 -1.87 -2.25 -0.01
C ALA A 41 -0.61 -2.62 -0.79
N SER A 42 -0.59 -2.36 -2.11
CA SER A 42 0.52 -2.78 -2.98
C SER A 42 1.84 -2.06 -2.64
N HIS A 43 1.75 -0.78 -2.26
CA HIS A 43 2.88 0.06 -1.85
C HIS A 43 3.53 -0.40 -0.54
N LEU A 44 2.78 -1.08 0.32
CA LEU A 44 3.31 -1.73 1.51
C LEU A 44 3.81 -3.15 1.19
N LEU A 45 3.00 -3.94 0.48
CA LEU A 45 3.27 -5.36 0.24
C LEU A 45 4.53 -5.58 -0.59
N TYR A 46 4.68 -4.85 -1.71
CA TYR A 46 5.76 -5.14 -2.66
C TYR A 46 7.12 -4.61 -2.23
N THR A 47 7.14 -3.69 -1.27
CA THR A 47 8.38 -3.11 -0.71
C THR A 47 8.92 -3.91 0.47
N GLN A 48 8.26 -4.99 0.89
CA GLN A 48 8.74 -5.83 1.98
C GLN A 48 10.02 -6.60 1.58
N PRO A 49 10.93 -6.87 2.54
CA PRO A 49 12.18 -7.56 2.27
C PRO A 49 12.00 -8.88 1.51
N GLY A 50 12.70 -9.02 0.38
CA GLY A 50 12.68 -10.22 -0.46
C GLY A 50 11.57 -10.25 -1.52
N ILE A 51 10.79 -9.17 -1.68
CA ILE A 51 9.78 -9.06 -2.74
C ILE A 51 10.28 -8.19 -3.90
N LEU A 52 10.48 -6.88 -3.66
CA LEU A 52 11.11 -5.94 -4.60
C LEU A 52 11.96 -4.93 -3.82
N ASP A 53 13.01 -4.42 -4.43
CA ASP A 53 13.80 -3.27 -3.96
C ASP A 53 13.23 -1.97 -4.52
N ASP A 54 12.56 -1.16 -3.68
CA ASP A 54 11.98 0.13 -4.11
C ASP A 54 13.03 1.17 -4.53
N THR A 55 14.31 0.95 -4.20
CA THR A 55 15.42 1.79 -4.64
C THR A 55 15.90 1.46 -6.06
N ASP A 56 15.57 0.27 -6.57
CA ASP A 56 15.78 -0.10 -7.97
C ASP A 56 14.61 0.42 -8.82
N PRO A 57 14.86 1.26 -9.84
CA PRO A 57 13.80 1.87 -10.64
C PRO A 57 12.99 0.85 -11.46
N ASP A 58 13.59 -0.24 -11.92
CA ASP A 58 12.92 -1.27 -12.71
C ASP A 58 12.04 -2.15 -11.84
N GLU A 59 12.50 -2.49 -10.63
CA GLU A 59 11.70 -3.21 -9.65
C GLU A 59 10.56 -2.35 -9.12
N ARG A 60 10.83 -1.08 -8.77
CA ARG A 60 9.79 -0.12 -8.39
C ARG A 60 8.72 0.01 -9.47
N LYS A 61 9.11 0.12 -10.75
CA LYS A 61 8.16 0.15 -11.86
C LYS A 61 7.30 -1.11 -11.91
N ARG A 62 7.91 -2.29 -11.74
CA ARG A 62 7.20 -3.57 -11.72
C ARG A 62 6.16 -3.63 -10.60
N GLY A 63 6.49 -3.13 -9.42
CA GLY A 63 5.56 -3.04 -8.28
C GLY A 63 4.36 -2.13 -8.57
N ILE A 64 4.63 -0.94 -9.12
CA ILE A 64 3.57 0.02 -9.53
C ILE A 64 2.65 -0.58 -10.60
N ASP A 65 3.23 -1.19 -11.65
CA ASP A 65 2.46 -1.82 -12.73
C ASP A 65 1.58 -2.95 -12.18
N ALA A 66 2.11 -3.81 -11.29
CA ALA A 66 1.36 -4.87 -10.65
C ALA A 66 0.22 -4.33 -9.78
N GLY A 67 0.46 -3.25 -9.01
CA GLY A 67 -0.55 -2.54 -8.24
C GLY A 67 -1.69 -2.02 -9.12
N PHE A 68 -1.36 -1.40 -10.27
CA PHE A 68 -2.36 -0.93 -11.23
C PHE A 68 -3.18 -2.05 -11.85
N VAL A 69 -2.60 -3.22 -12.11
CA VAL A 69 -3.36 -4.39 -12.60
C VAL A 69 -4.40 -4.81 -11.56
N TRP A 70 -4.03 -4.89 -10.28
CA TRP A 70 -4.98 -5.21 -9.20
C TRP A 70 -6.03 -4.11 -8.99
N MET A 71 -5.63 -2.84 -9.09
CA MET A 71 -6.53 -1.69 -8.92
C MET A 71 -7.71 -1.71 -9.89
N ARG A 72 -7.54 -2.25 -11.11
CA ARG A 72 -8.64 -2.42 -12.09
C ARG A 72 -9.76 -3.35 -11.59
N PHE A 73 -9.47 -4.20 -10.62
CA PHE A 73 -10.41 -5.12 -10.00
C PHE A 73 -10.83 -4.65 -8.60
N ALA A 74 -10.49 -3.45 -8.18
CA ALA A 74 -10.96 -2.92 -6.90
C ALA A 74 -12.38 -2.35 -7.04
N ASP A 75 -13.18 -2.48 -5.99
CA ASP A 75 -14.47 -1.81 -5.91
C ASP A 75 -14.31 -0.34 -5.51
N LEU A 76 -13.23 0.01 -4.79
CA LEU A 76 -12.81 1.38 -4.50
C LEU A 76 -11.33 1.47 -4.14
N VAL A 77 -10.81 2.70 -4.16
CA VAL A 77 -9.49 3.07 -3.63
C VAL A 77 -9.71 3.98 -2.42
N ALA A 78 -9.17 3.59 -1.26
CA ALA A 78 -9.22 4.37 -0.03
C ALA A 78 -7.84 4.98 0.23
N VAL A 79 -7.79 6.31 0.27
CA VAL A 79 -6.56 7.08 0.51
C VAL A 79 -6.60 7.62 1.93
N TYR A 80 -5.65 7.22 2.75
CA TYR A 80 -5.51 7.66 4.14
C TYR A 80 -4.53 8.84 4.22
N ILE A 81 -4.96 9.93 4.86
CA ILE A 81 -4.27 11.24 4.86
C ILE A 81 -4.24 11.91 6.24
N ASP A 82 -4.56 11.17 7.32
CA ASP A 82 -4.61 11.70 8.70
C ASP A 82 -3.23 11.90 9.33
#